data_AF-A0A0U4FL15-F1
#
_entry.id   AF-A0A0U4FL15-F1
#
_cell.length_a   1.000
_cell.length_b   1.000
_cell.length_c   1.000
_cell.angle_alpha   90.00
_cell.angle_beta   90.00
_cell.angle_gamma   90.00
#
_symmetry.space_group_name_H-M   'P 1'
#
loop_
_entity.id
_entity.type
_entity.pdbx_description
1 polymer ?
#
loop_
_entity_poly.entity_id
_entity_poly.type
_entity_poly.pdbx_seq_one_letter_code
_entity_poly.pdbx_strand_id
1 'polypeptide(L)'
;MRQRHKPWADDFLKENTHLIVPDATEKKGKWHTLFGNENPIHLEIGTGKGQFITGMAEQYPDVNFLGIELAKSIIVMAGSKVKEAERTNVRLLHVDAADLKELFTENEISVIYLNFSDPWPKKRHAKRRLTYHTFLEQYQHILHPEGQIVLKTDNQGLFEYSLASFSQFGLKLQEVNLDLHNEEDPVNVMTEYEEKFSAKGQPIYRCRAQFP
;
A
#
# COMPACT_ATOMS: atom_id res chain seq x y z
N MET A 1 2.83 -21.88 5.10
CA MET A 1 4.10 -22.54 4.70
C MET A 1 5.23 -21.75 5.37
N ARG A 2 6.01 -22.33 6.29
CA ARG A 2 7.13 -21.60 6.95
C ARG A 2 8.15 -21.23 5.87
N GLN A 3 8.45 -19.94 5.70
CA GLN A 3 9.49 -19.51 4.76
C GLN A 3 10.83 -20.11 5.22
N ARG A 4 11.53 -20.82 4.32
CA ARG A 4 12.91 -21.28 4.56
C ARG A 4 13.79 -20.04 4.73
N HIS A 5 14.68 -20.04 5.72
CA HIS A 5 15.69 -19.02 5.90
C HIS A 5 16.54 -18.90 4.63
N LYS A 6 16.65 -17.69 4.08
CA LYS A 6 17.38 -17.40 2.84
C LYS A 6 18.43 -16.35 3.15
N PRO A 7 19.71 -16.75 3.36
CA PRO A 7 20.77 -15.83 3.78
C PRO A 7 20.92 -14.60 2.87
N TRP A 8 20.75 -14.77 1.55
CA TRP A 8 20.80 -13.67 0.59
C TRP A 8 19.79 -12.55 0.84
N ALA A 9 18.65 -12.87 1.47
CA ALA A 9 17.64 -11.86 1.78
C ALA A 9 18.11 -10.97 2.94
N ASP A 10 18.81 -11.53 3.91
CA ASP A 10 19.37 -10.76 5.03
C ASP A 10 20.55 -9.88 4.56
N ASP A 11 21.38 -10.39 3.66
CA ASP A 11 22.49 -9.63 3.08
C ASP A 11 21.95 -8.44 2.25
N PHE A 12 20.94 -8.67 1.42
CA PHE A 12 20.30 -7.59 0.65
C PHE A 12 19.73 -6.49 1.56
N LEU A 13 19.06 -6.86 2.66
CA LEU A 13 18.51 -5.88 3.61
C LEU A 13 19.62 -5.02 4.24
N LYS A 14 20.76 -5.63 4.59
CA LYS A 14 21.91 -4.92 5.18
C LYS A 14 22.61 -4.00 4.19
N GLU A 15 22.71 -4.42 2.93
CA GLU A 15 23.40 -3.65 1.88
C GLU A 15 22.55 -2.50 1.32
N ASN A 16 21.23 -2.59 1.44
CA ASN A 16 20.30 -1.65 0.81
C ASN A 16 19.45 -0.89 1.86
N THR A 17 20.04 -0.50 2.99
CA THR A 17 19.35 0.23 4.09
C THR A 17 18.84 1.62 3.70
N HIS A 18 19.42 2.22 2.66
CA HIS A 18 18.95 3.46 2.07
C HIS A 18 17.60 3.29 1.34
N LEU A 19 17.25 2.06 0.96
CA LEU A 19 16.02 1.72 0.25
C LEU A 19 15.04 0.98 1.15
N ILE A 20 15.50 -0.09 1.82
CA ILE A 20 14.71 -0.84 2.81
C ILE A 20 15.12 -0.36 4.19
N VAL A 21 14.29 0.49 4.78
CA VAL A 21 14.64 1.27 5.97
C VAL A 21 14.66 0.37 7.20
N PRO A 22 15.81 0.24 7.89
CA PRO A 22 15.87 -0.42 9.18
C PRO A 22 15.17 0.44 10.24
N ASP A 23 14.57 -0.21 11.25
CA ASP A 23 14.00 0.44 12.44
C ASP A 23 13.07 1.62 12.09
N ALA A 24 12.05 1.33 11.26
CA ALA A 24 11.15 2.34 10.72
C ALA A 24 10.46 3.23 11.77
N THR A 25 10.30 2.76 13.01
CA THR A 25 9.74 3.54 14.12
C THR A 25 10.61 4.76 14.47
N GLU A 26 11.93 4.71 14.27
CA GLU A 26 12.82 5.87 14.48
C GLU A 26 12.60 6.99 13.46
N LYS A 27 11.90 6.69 12.36
CA LYS A 27 11.61 7.62 11.25
C LYS A 27 10.26 8.31 11.37
N LYS A 28 9.44 7.95 12.36
CA LYS A 28 8.17 8.60 12.65
C LYS A 28 8.34 10.13 12.78
N GLY A 29 7.61 10.90 11.96
CA GLY A 29 7.69 12.36 11.89
C GLY A 29 8.90 12.90 11.11
N LYS A 30 9.70 12.02 10.50
CA LYS A 30 10.98 12.36 9.84
C LYS A 30 11.12 11.71 8.47
N TRP A 31 10.05 11.17 7.88
CA TRP A 31 10.14 10.47 6.59
C TRP A 31 10.66 11.38 5.47
N HIS A 32 10.29 12.66 5.46
CA HIS A 32 10.79 13.69 4.53
C HIS A 32 12.33 13.76 4.50
N THR A 33 13.00 13.55 5.65
CA THR A 33 14.48 13.56 5.73
C THR A 33 15.15 12.44 4.93
N LEU A 34 14.46 11.30 4.72
CA LEU A 34 14.98 10.20 3.90
C LEU A 34 14.84 10.47 2.40
N PHE A 35 13.89 11.32 2.01
CA PHE A 35 13.68 11.74 0.63
C PHE A 35 14.43 13.03 0.29
N GLY A 36 14.78 13.83 1.30
CA GLY A 36 15.50 15.11 1.13
C GLY A 36 14.62 16.22 0.55
N ASN A 37 13.30 16.10 0.69
CA ASN A 37 12.30 17.03 0.17
C ASN A 37 11.01 16.96 1.00
N GLU A 38 10.09 17.90 0.77
CA GLU A 38 8.78 18.00 1.44
C GLU A 38 7.63 17.54 0.53
N ASN A 39 7.90 16.68 -0.45
CA ASN A 39 6.86 16.18 -1.35
C ASN A 39 5.86 15.29 -0.59
N PRO A 40 4.59 15.23 -1.05
CA PRO A 40 3.57 14.34 -0.48
C PRO A 40 4.05 12.90 -0.35
N ILE A 41 3.67 12.22 0.73
CA ILE A 41 4.02 10.83 0.97
C ILE A 41 2.80 9.95 0.74
N HIS A 42 2.93 9.00 -0.18
CA HIS A 42 1.94 7.99 -0.49
C HIS A 42 2.38 6.65 0.10
N LEU A 43 1.48 5.97 0.80
CA LEU A 43 1.73 4.69 1.46
C LEU A 43 1.03 3.55 0.72
N GLU A 44 1.73 2.48 0.40
CA GLU A 44 1.13 1.21 0.00
C GLU A 44 1.27 0.18 1.13
N ILE A 45 0.17 -0.46 1.51
CA ILE A 45 0.17 -1.53 2.52
C ILE A 45 0.01 -2.87 1.80
N GLY A 46 1.04 -3.72 1.88
CA GLY A 46 1.10 -4.98 1.14
C GLY A 46 1.68 -4.80 -0.26
N THR A 47 2.85 -4.18 -0.36
CA THR A 47 3.52 -3.86 -1.64
C THR A 47 3.81 -5.07 -2.52
N GLY A 48 3.85 -6.29 -1.94
CA GLY A 48 4.17 -7.48 -2.69
C GLY A 48 5.53 -7.35 -3.36
N LYS A 49 5.59 -7.65 -4.66
CA LYS A 49 6.84 -7.61 -5.44
C LYS A 49 7.19 -6.21 -5.97
N GLY A 50 6.41 -5.20 -5.62
CA GLY A 50 6.76 -3.80 -5.84
C GLY A 50 6.49 -3.24 -7.24
N GLN A 51 5.80 -3.94 -8.14
CA GLN A 51 5.48 -3.36 -9.46
C GLN A 51 4.62 -2.11 -9.36
N PHE A 52 3.59 -2.14 -8.51
CA PHE A 52 2.71 -0.99 -8.34
C PHE A 52 3.49 0.21 -7.82
N ILE A 53 4.16 0.09 -6.67
CA ILE A 53 4.89 1.22 -6.08
C ILE A 53 6.00 1.75 -7.00
N THR A 54 6.69 0.87 -7.73
CA THR A 54 7.74 1.27 -8.67
C THR A 54 7.15 2.03 -9.86
N GLY A 55 6.03 1.53 -10.42
CA GLY A 55 5.34 2.20 -11.53
C GLY A 55 4.70 3.52 -11.13
N MET A 56 4.12 3.60 -9.92
CA MET A 56 3.59 4.84 -9.37
C MET A 56 4.71 5.88 -9.16
N ALA A 57 5.88 5.44 -8.67
CA ALA A 57 7.04 6.30 -8.50
C ALA A 57 7.63 6.81 -9.82
N GLU A 58 7.56 6.02 -10.89
CA GLU A 58 7.89 6.46 -12.25
C GLU A 58 6.89 7.50 -12.75
N GLN A 59 5.59 7.24 -12.57
CA GLN A 59 4.51 8.09 -13.06
C GLN A 59 4.42 9.44 -12.31
N TYR A 60 4.80 9.46 -11.02
CA TYR A 60 4.71 10.63 -10.16
C TYR A 60 6.07 10.92 -9.49
N PRO A 61 7.02 11.54 -10.21
CA PRO A 61 8.36 11.82 -9.67
C PRO A 61 8.34 12.83 -8.50
N ASP A 62 7.32 13.69 -8.45
CA ASP A 62 7.13 14.69 -7.38
C ASP A 62 6.34 14.15 -6.18
N VAL A 63 6.19 12.83 -6.07
CA VAL A 63 5.55 12.14 -4.95
C VAL A 63 6.53 11.14 -4.35
N ASN A 64 6.59 11.09 -3.02
CA ASN A 64 7.36 10.11 -2.28
C ASN A 64 6.49 8.89 -1.98
N PHE A 65 7.06 7.69 -2.10
CA PHE A 65 6.34 6.44 -1.87
C PHE A 65 6.96 5.61 -0.76
N LEU A 66 6.13 5.13 0.15
CA LEU A 66 6.46 4.18 1.20
C LEU A 66 5.70 2.88 0.97
N GLY A 67 6.41 1.75 0.97
CA GLY A 67 5.80 0.42 0.81
C GLY A 67 6.02 -0.45 2.04
N ILE A 68 4.94 -0.98 2.63
CA ILE A 68 5.01 -1.92 3.76
C ILE A 68 4.80 -3.35 3.26
N GLU A 69 5.69 -4.25 3.66
CA GLU A 69 5.57 -5.69 3.38
C GLU A 69 6.16 -6.53 4.51
N LEU A 70 5.40 -7.53 4.97
CA LEU A 70 5.76 -8.40 6.09
C LEU A 70 6.65 -9.59 5.68
N ALA A 71 6.51 -10.06 4.45
CA ALA A 71 7.26 -11.19 3.94
C ALA A 71 8.66 -10.76 3.47
N LYS A 72 9.68 -11.04 4.29
CA LYS A 72 11.10 -10.76 3.99
C LYS A 72 11.52 -11.06 2.54
N SER A 73 11.22 -12.26 2.05
CA SER A 73 11.64 -12.63 0.69
C SER A 73 10.92 -11.83 -0.41
N ILE A 74 9.74 -11.30 -0.13
CA ILE A 74 8.91 -10.52 -1.06
C ILE A 74 9.37 -9.06 -1.07
N ILE A 75 9.61 -8.45 0.09
CA ILE A 75 10.13 -7.08 0.15
C ILE A 75 11.53 -6.95 -0.47
N VAL A 76 12.36 -8.00 -0.40
CA VAL A 76 13.63 -7.98 -1.14
C VAL A 76 13.41 -7.97 -2.66
N MET A 77 12.40 -8.69 -3.17
CA MET A 77 12.05 -8.60 -4.60
C MET A 77 11.57 -7.19 -4.98
N ALA A 78 10.76 -6.56 -4.12
CA ALA A 78 10.36 -5.17 -4.30
C ALA A 78 11.57 -4.22 -4.30
N GLY A 79 12.50 -4.39 -3.35
CA GLY A 79 13.73 -3.62 -3.29
C GLY A 79 14.61 -3.79 -4.53
N SER A 80 14.78 -5.02 -5.02
CA SER A 80 15.47 -5.28 -6.29
C SER A 80 14.81 -4.55 -7.45
N LYS A 81 13.49 -4.60 -7.58
CA LYS A 81 12.75 -3.94 -8.66
C LYS A 81 12.89 -2.42 -8.62
N VAL A 82 12.75 -1.82 -7.44
CA VAL A 82 12.92 -0.36 -7.25
C VAL A 82 14.34 0.07 -7.61
N LYS A 83 15.35 -0.73 -7.19
CA LYS A 83 16.76 -0.49 -7.49
C LYS A 83 17.06 -0.60 -8.98
N GLU A 84 16.54 -1.62 -9.66
CA GLU A 84 16.68 -1.82 -11.11
C GLU A 84 16.04 -0.69 -11.91
N ALA A 85 14.93 -0.13 -11.42
CA ALA A 85 14.27 1.04 -12.03
C ALA A 85 14.90 2.39 -11.61
N GLU A 86 15.94 2.37 -10.79
CA GLU A 86 16.66 3.55 -10.29
C GLU A 86 15.73 4.59 -9.63
N ARG A 87 14.63 4.15 -9.00
CA ARG A 87 13.67 5.07 -8.35
C ARG A 87 14.20 5.54 -7.00
N THR A 88 14.40 6.86 -6.87
CA THR A 88 14.93 7.50 -5.66
C THR A 88 13.84 8.00 -4.71
N ASN A 89 12.60 8.13 -5.20
CA ASN A 89 11.40 8.55 -4.46
C ASN A 89 10.62 7.36 -3.84
N VAL A 90 11.24 6.19 -3.67
CA VAL A 90 10.64 5.02 -3.01
C VAL A 90 11.48 4.59 -1.80
N ARG A 91 10.83 4.29 -0.67
CA ARG A 91 11.43 3.54 0.45
C ARG A 91 10.49 2.41 0.85
N LEU A 92 11.07 1.33 1.37
CA LEU A 92 10.35 0.12 1.76
C LEU A 92 10.56 -0.19 3.24
N LEU A 93 9.54 -0.76 3.87
CA LEU A 93 9.49 -1.07 5.30
C LEU A 93 9.17 -2.55 5.48
N HIS A 94 10.11 -3.30 6.07
CA HIS A 94 9.90 -4.71 6.41
C HIS A 94 9.27 -4.83 7.80
N VAL A 95 7.98 -4.53 7.89
CA VAL A 95 7.22 -4.46 9.14
C VAL A 95 5.80 -5.03 8.95
N ASP A 96 5.15 -5.37 10.07
CA ASP A 96 3.71 -5.61 10.08
C ASP A 96 2.97 -4.26 10.11
N ALA A 97 1.92 -4.12 9.31
CA ALA A 97 1.07 -2.93 9.28
C ALA A 97 0.03 -2.90 10.43
N ALA A 98 0.21 -3.74 11.46
CA ALA A 98 -0.72 -3.85 12.58
C ALA A 98 -0.87 -2.55 13.38
N ASP A 99 0.22 -1.78 13.54
CA ASP A 99 0.23 -0.49 14.24
C ASP A 99 0.98 0.58 13.45
N LEU A 100 0.24 1.31 12.62
CA LEU A 100 0.76 2.42 11.83
C LEU A 100 1.04 3.67 12.65
N LYS A 101 0.45 3.79 13.86
CA LYS A 101 0.70 4.94 14.73
C LYS A 101 2.10 4.91 15.32
N GLU A 102 2.76 3.75 15.35
CA GLU A 102 4.17 3.63 15.71
C GLU A 102 5.12 4.05 14.58
N LEU A 103 4.64 4.06 13.33
CA LEU A 103 5.44 4.38 12.14
C LEU A 103 5.25 5.82 11.66
N PHE A 104 4.08 6.40 11.90
CA PHE A 104 3.69 7.69 11.35
C PHE A 104 3.08 8.60 12.43
N THR A 105 3.34 9.89 12.29
CA THR A 105 2.69 10.95 13.05
C THR A 105 1.35 11.33 12.42
N GLU A 106 0.63 12.24 13.09
CA GLU A 106 -0.63 12.74 12.57
C GLU A 106 -0.42 13.49 11.24
N ASN A 107 -1.31 13.27 10.26
CA ASN A 107 -1.31 13.97 8.98
C ASN A 107 -0.03 13.80 8.11
N GLU A 108 0.79 12.78 8.36
CA GLU A 108 2.07 12.56 7.67
C GLU A 108 1.93 11.90 6.28
N ILE A 109 0.79 11.25 6.00
CA ILE A 109 0.51 10.53 4.76
C ILE A 109 -0.57 11.24 3.95
N SER A 110 -0.41 11.32 2.63
CA SER A 110 -1.41 11.94 1.73
C SER A 110 -2.35 10.92 1.08
N VAL A 111 -1.87 9.71 0.78
CA VAL A 111 -2.68 8.65 0.18
C VAL A 111 -2.30 7.29 0.74
N ILE A 112 -3.28 6.44 1.01
CA ILE A 112 -3.07 5.02 1.32
C ILE A 112 -3.61 4.15 0.18
N TYR A 113 -2.76 3.30 -0.38
CA TYR A 113 -3.12 2.30 -1.39
C TYR A 113 -3.27 0.93 -0.74
N LEU A 114 -4.40 0.28 -1.05
CA LEU A 114 -4.74 -1.08 -0.67
C LEU A 114 -4.99 -1.89 -1.95
N ASN A 115 -3.96 -2.57 -2.45
CA ASN A 115 -4.03 -3.33 -3.69
C ASN A 115 -4.17 -4.83 -3.39
N PHE A 116 -5.29 -5.43 -3.80
CA PHE A 116 -5.54 -6.87 -3.72
C PHE A 116 -5.33 -7.47 -2.33
N SER A 117 -5.69 -6.72 -1.30
CA SER A 117 -5.57 -7.11 0.10
C SER A 117 -6.28 -8.45 0.40
N ASP A 118 -5.78 -9.21 1.38
CA ASP A 118 -6.37 -10.49 1.76
C ASP A 118 -7.86 -10.35 2.13
N PRO A 119 -8.78 -11.11 1.50
CA PRO A 119 -10.22 -10.90 1.66
C PRO A 119 -10.79 -11.42 2.98
N TRP A 120 -10.11 -12.37 3.63
CA TRP A 120 -10.53 -13.01 4.87
C TRP A 120 -12.03 -13.35 4.90
N PRO A 121 -12.53 -14.28 4.06
CA PRO A 121 -13.97 -14.46 3.82
C PRO A 121 -14.77 -14.92 5.04
N LYS A 122 -14.12 -15.61 6.00
CA LYS A 122 -14.77 -16.08 7.23
C LYS A 122 -15.06 -14.90 8.16
N LYS A 123 -16.32 -14.75 8.62
CA LYS A 123 -16.76 -13.68 9.55
C LYS A 123 -15.83 -13.50 10.77
N ARG A 124 -15.39 -14.61 11.37
CA ARG A 124 -14.46 -14.60 12.52
C ARG A 124 -13.08 -13.96 12.24
N HIS A 125 -12.73 -13.76 10.97
CA HIS A 125 -11.48 -13.12 10.54
C HIS A 125 -11.68 -11.69 10.03
N ALA A 126 -12.88 -11.12 10.13
CA ALA A 126 -13.17 -9.77 9.62
C ALA A 126 -12.20 -8.71 10.16
N LYS A 127 -11.76 -8.86 11.42
CA LYS A 127 -10.78 -7.97 12.08
C LYS A 127 -9.40 -7.92 11.40
N ARG A 128 -9.11 -8.85 10.48
CA ARG A 128 -7.85 -8.91 9.72
C ARG A 128 -7.92 -8.19 8.37
N ARG A 129 -9.11 -7.78 7.94
CA ARG A 129 -9.28 -7.03 6.70
C ARG A 129 -8.75 -5.62 6.93
N LEU A 130 -7.92 -5.14 6.02
CA LEU A 130 -7.33 -3.79 6.10
C LEU A 130 -8.38 -2.67 6.02
N THR A 131 -9.62 -2.98 5.65
CA THR A 131 -10.74 -2.04 5.64
C THR A 131 -11.64 -2.14 6.88
N TYR A 132 -11.25 -2.90 7.90
CA TYR A 132 -11.96 -2.96 9.19
C TYR A 132 -11.72 -1.70 10.03
N HIS A 133 -12.69 -1.32 10.89
CA HIS A 133 -12.68 -0.05 11.61
C HIS A 133 -11.38 0.25 12.37
N THR A 134 -10.69 -0.75 12.94
CA THR A 134 -9.45 -0.51 13.71
C THR A 134 -8.28 -0.11 12.82
N PHE A 135 -8.30 -0.51 11.54
CA PHE A 135 -7.36 0.02 10.56
C PHE A 135 -7.78 1.41 10.10
N LEU A 136 -9.09 1.63 9.88
CA LEU A 136 -9.60 2.95 9.49
C LEU A 136 -9.30 4.03 10.55
N GLU A 137 -9.38 3.71 11.84
CA GLU A 137 -8.97 4.60 12.95
C GLU A 137 -7.48 4.98 12.90
N GLN A 138 -6.62 4.06 12.43
CA GLN A 138 -5.20 4.34 12.26
C GLN A 138 -4.98 5.19 11.01
N TYR A 139 -5.68 4.88 9.91
CA TYR A 139 -5.63 5.65 8.68
C TYR A 139 -6.07 7.10 8.90
N GLN A 140 -7.16 7.31 9.65
CA GLN A 140 -7.64 8.64 10.00
C GLN A 140 -6.61 9.45 10.80
N HIS A 141 -5.82 8.79 11.65
CA HIS A 141 -4.78 9.46 12.41
C HIS A 141 -3.63 9.90 11.50
N ILE A 142 -3.16 9.02 10.62
CA ILE A 142 -1.92 9.28 9.85
C ILE A 142 -2.16 10.04 8.55
N LEU A 143 -3.38 10.00 8.00
CA LEU A 143 -3.73 10.69 6.77
C LEU A 143 -3.93 12.17 7.03
N HIS A 144 -3.42 13.00 6.11
CA HIS A 144 -3.78 14.41 6.00
C HIS A 144 -5.31 14.56 5.88
N PRO A 145 -5.93 15.67 6.33
CA PRO A 145 -7.39 15.85 6.24
C PRO A 145 -7.93 15.70 4.80
N GLU A 146 -7.15 16.16 3.82
CA GLU A 146 -7.46 16.01 2.39
C GLU A 146 -7.01 14.66 1.79
N GLY A 147 -6.54 13.73 2.63
CA GLY A 147 -5.97 12.47 2.23
C GLY A 147 -7.02 11.40 1.92
N GLN A 148 -6.66 10.46 1.06
CA GLN A 148 -7.58 9.43 0.57
C GLN A 148 -7.06 8.01 0.73
N ILE A 149 -7.99 7.06 0.80
CA ILE A 149 -7.75 5.63 0.69
C ILE A 149 -8.17 5.20 -0.71
N VAL A 150 -7.28 4.51 -1.41
CA VAL A 150 -7.53 3.92 -2.72
C VAL A 150 -7.47 2.41 -2.58
N LEU A 151 -8.64 1.77 -2.64
CA LEU A 151 -8.79 0.31 -2.62
C LEU A 151 -8.94 -0.20 -4.06
N LYS A 152 -8.14 -1.19 -4.44
CA LYS A 152 -8.30 -1.97 -5.68
C LYS A 152 -8.35 -3.46 -5.38
N THR A 153 -9.33 -4.19 -5.89
CA THR A 153 -9.44 -5.64 -5.68
C THR A 153 -10.26 -6.32 -6.77
N ASP A 154 -9.98 -7.58 -7.05
CA ASP A 154 -10.80 -8.49 -7.86
C ASP A 154 -11.86 -9.23 -7.01
N ASN A 155 -11.78 -9.12 -5.68
CA ASN A 155 -12.64 -9.86 -4.77
C ASN A 155 -13.91 -9.06 -4.45
N GLN A 156 -15.02 -9.40 -5.12
CA GLN A 156 -16.32 -8.75 -4.92
C GLN A 156 -16.74 -8.72 -3.44
N GLY A 157 -16.58 -9.83 -2.69
CA GLY A 157 -16.98 -9.90 -1.29
C GLY A 157 -16.15 -8.99 -0.37
N LEU A 158 -14.86 -8.81 -0.65
CA LEU A 158 -14.03 -7.82 0.05
C LEU A 158 -14.44 -6.40 -0.34
N PHE A 159 -14.74 -6.16 -1.61
CA PHE A 159 -15.14 -4.85 -2.10
C PHE A 159 -16.45 -4.38 -1.47
N GLU A 160 -17.50 -5.21 -1.52
CA GLU A 160 -18.80 -4.95 -0.89
C GLU A 160 -18.66 -4.68 0.62
N TYR A 161 -17.87 -5.52 1.31
CA TYR A 161 -17.55 -5.32 2.72
C TYR A 161 -16.89 -3.96 2.96
N SER A 162 -15.92 -3.59 2.12
CA SER A 162 -15.15 -2.37 2.27
C SER A 162 -16.00 -1.13 2.05
N LEU A 163 -16.87 -1.12 1.05
CA LEU A 163 -17.84 -0.04 0.83
C LEU A 163 -18.74 0.17 2.05
N ALA A 164 -19.28 -0.93 2.60
CA ALA A 164 -20.10 -0.87 3.82
C ALA A 164 -19.29 -0.38 5.03
N SER A 165 -18.05 -0.86 5.20
CA SER A 165 -17.16 -0.48 6.29
C SER A 165 -16.79 1.01 6.21
N PHE A 166 -16.40 1.50 5.03
CA PHE A 166 -16.10 2.92 4.79
C PHE A 166 -17.32 3.80 5.09
N SER A 167 -18.49 3.43 4.59
CA SER A 167 -19.73 4.17 4.83
C SER A 167 -20.12 4.20 6.31
N GLN A 168 -20.03 3.06 7.01
CA GLN A 168 -20.35 2.98 8.44
C GLN A 168 -19.37 3.76 9.32
N PHE A 169 -18.10 3.84 8.91
CA PHE A 169 -17.09 4.64 9.60
C PHE A 169 -17.28 6.15 9.34
N GLY A 170 -17.97 6.53 8.27
CA GLY A 170 -18.28 7.92 7.92
C GLY A 170 -17.42 8.49 6.78
N LEU A 171 -16.68 7.65 6.04
CA LEU A 171 -15.93 8.11 4.88
C LEU A 171 -16.87 8.48 3.74
N LYS A 172 -16.49 9.51 2.99
CA LYS A 172 -17.12 9.92 1.73
C LYS A 172 -16.50 9.09 0.59
N LEU A 173 -17.34 8.41 -0.17
CA LEU A 173 -16.90 7.66 -1.36
C LEU A 173 -16.79 8.64 -2.53
N GLN A 174 -15.57 8.96 -2.94
CA GLN A 174 -15.28 9.88 -4.05
C GLN A 174 -15.40 9.18 -5.41
N GLU A 175 -15.15 7.87 -5.44
CA GLU A 175 -15.25 7.05 -6.64
C GLU A 175 -15.68 5.62 -6.24
N VAL A 176 -16.58 5.02 -7.02
CA VAL A 176 -16.87 3.58 -7.00
C VAL A 176 -16.87 3.11 -8.45
N ASN A 177 -15.82 2.39 -8.84
CA ASN A 177 -15.68 1.78 -10.15
C ASN A 177 -15.81 0.25 -10.01
N LEU A 178 -16.68 -0.34 -10.83
CA LEU A 178 -16.99 -1.78 -10.78
C LEU A 178 -16.34 -2.60 -11.90
N ASP A 179 -15.66 -1.94 -12.85
CA ASP A 179 -14.99 -2.56 -13.99
C ASP A 179 -13.84 -1.66 -14.50
N LEU A 180 -12.77 -1.58 -13.71
CA LEU A 180 -11.69 -0.61 -13.90
C LEU A 180 -10.99 -0.74 -15.26
N HIS A 181 -10.86 -1.96 -15.80
CA HIS A 181 -10.13 -2.19 -17.05
C HIS A 181 -10.91 -1.77 -18.29
N ASN A 182 -12.21 -1.55 -18.17
CA ASN A 182 -13.03 -1.06 -19.26
C ASN A 182 -12.96 0.49 -19.41
N GLU A 183 -12.42 1.21 -18.43
CA GLU A 183 -12.39 2.68 -18.42
C GLU A 183 -11.13 3.31 -19.04
N GLU A 184 -10.18 2.52 -19.59
CA GLU A 184 -8.88 3.01 -20.13
C GLU A 184 -8.24 4.11 -19.24
N ASP A 185 -8.15 3.87 -17.93
CA ASP A 185 -7.65 4.88 -16.99
C ASP A 185 -6.12 5.05 -17.09
N PRO A 186 -5.61 6.20 -17.57
CA PRO A 186 -4.17 6.44 -17.73
C PRO A 186 -3.42 6.55 -16.40
N VAL A 187 -4.13 6.69 -15.27
CA VAL A 187 -3.51 6.70 -13.93
C VAL A 187 -3.51 5.33 -13.25
N ASN A 188 -4.03 4.29 -13.90
CA ASN A 188 -3.99 2.94 -13.32
C ASN A 188 -2.64 2.26 -13.58
N VAL A 189 -1.80 2.19 -12.55
CA VAL A 189 -0.66 1.28 -12.52
C VAL A 189 -1.11 -0.10 -12.06
N MET A 190 -0.84 -1.13 -12.86
CA MET A 190 -1.21 -2.51 -12.54
C MET A 190 -0.20 -3.17 -11.60
N THR A 191 -0.68 -4.06 -10.72
CA THR A 191 0.20 -4.98 -9.96
C THR A 191 0.59 -6.20 -10.80
N GLU A 192 1.60 -6.99 -10.39
CA GLU A 192 1.88 -8.28 -11.02
C GLU A 192 0.68 -9.24 -10.97
N TYR A 193 -0.15 -9.12 -9.94
CA TYR A 193 -1.36 -9.92 -9.80
C TYR A 193 -2.38 -9.47 -10.86
N GLU A 194 -2.66 -8.19 -10.95
CA GLU A 194 -3.63 -7.63 -11.87
C GLU A 194 -3.32 -7.93 -13.34
N GLU A 195 -2.07 -7.84 -13.79
CA GLU A 195 -1.69 -8.22 -15.15
C GLU A 195 -1.97 -9.70 -15.45
N LYS A 196 -1.74 -10.57 -14.46
CA LYS A 196 -1.98 -12.02 -14.63
C LYS A 196 -3.47 -12.39 -14.63
N PHE A 197 -4.30 -11.62 -13.94
CA PHE A 197 -5.72 -11.94 -13.73
C PHE A 197 -6.66 -11.14 -14.63
N SER A 198 -6.29 -9.94 -15.07
CA SER A 198 -7.01 -9.17 -16.10
C SER A 198 -7.23 -9.98 -17.38
N ALA A 199 -6.24 -10.79 -17.78
CA ALA A 199 -6.33 -11.71 -18.91
C ALA A 199 -7.45 -12.78 -18.78
N LYS A 200 -8.05 -12.96 -17.61
CA LYS A 200 -9.14 -13.92 -17.35
C LYS A 200 -10.53 -13.29 -17.39
N GLY A 201 -10.63 -11.98 -17.67
CA GLY A 201 -11.91 -11.27 -17.81
C GLY A 201 -12.68 -11.08 -16.50
N GLN A 202 -12.01 -11.17 -15.35
CA GLN A 202 -12.63 -10.83 -14.06
C GLN A 202 -12.57 -9.30 -13.88
N PRO A 203 -13.70 -8.65 -13.52
CA PRO A 203 -13.71 -7.22 -13.30
C PRO A 203 -12.84 -6.86 -12.10
N ILE A 204 -12.15 -5.72 -12.22
CA ILE A 204 -11.41 -5.13 -11.11
C ILE A 204 -12.23 -3.99 -10.53
N TYR A 205 -12.48 -4.06 -9.23
CA TYR A 205 -13.21 -3.05 -8.48
C TYR A 205 -12.22 -2.03 -7.92
N ARG A 206 -12.57 -0.74 -7.97
CA ARG A 206 -11.82 0.34 -7.32
C ARG A 206 -12.74 1.27 -6.54
N CYS A 207 -12.28 1.69 -5.38
CA CYS A 207 -12.94 2.72 -4.58
C CYS A 207 -11.92 3.74 -4.11
N ARG A 208 -12.22 5.03 -4.29
CA ARG A 208 -11.52 6.13 -3.62
C ARG A 208 -12.41 6.67 -2.51
N ALA A 209 -11.89 6.72 -1.29
CA ALA A 209 -12.63 7.17 -0.12
C ALA A 209 -11.82 8.19 0.69
N GLN A 210 -12.50 9.16 1.29
CA GLN A 210 -11.90 10.25 2.07
C GLN A 210 -12.59 10.35 3.43
N PHE A 211 -11.85 10.73 4.47
CA PHE A 211 -12.45 11.07 5.76
C PHE A 211 -13.27 12.38 5.65
N PRO A 212 -14.32 12.54 6.46
CA PRO A 212 -15.29 13.63 6.31
C PRO A 212 -14.74 15.02 6.63
#